data_AF-A0A517ZJA3-F1
#
_entry.id   AF-A0A517ZJA3-F1
#
_cell.length_a   1.000
_cell.length_b   1.000
_cell.length_c   1.000
_cell.angle_alpha   90.00
_cell.angle_beta   90.00
_cell.angle_gamma   90.00
#
_symmetry.space_group_name_H-M   'P 1'
#
loop_
_entity.id
_entity.type
_entity.pdbx_description
1 polymer ?
#
loop_
_entity_poly.entity_id
_entity_poly.type
_entity_poly.pdbx_seq_one_letter_code
_entity_poly.pdbx_strand_id
1 'polypeptide(L)'
;MEIRDFAQRILQSDSLAEKLQPLEGPATDRIPGPPQRFPLPARPAHLKFAGRKEAPAMPAPAAFRDPAKRAVAHHIMANHELQALEVMAFTLCAFPDAPTEFRHGMLPIMADEQRHTRMHAQRLEEFGMTFGDLPVNGYFWLKAQDFQSPLDYLAGLPLTFEAGNLDHTIEFEQAYEAAGDKKGAGIMRAIHQDEIGHVAFGIHWLRALKPTDQTDWDAYIDHLHWPLRPEKAKGKAFQRQPRLDAGLTDDFIDQIQHAGSDG
;
A
#
# COMPACT_ATOMS: atom_id res chain seq x y z
N MET A 1 -23.92 2.22 1.57
CA MET A 1 -23.35 1.42 2.68
C MET A 1 -22.52 2.37 3.53
N GLU A 2 -22.51 2.23 4.86
CA GLU A 2 -21.65 3.07 5.70
C GLU A 2 -20.17 2.73 5.48
N ILE A 3 -19.29 3.72 5.54
CA ILE A 3 -17.82 3.53 5.41
C ILE A 3 -17.32 2.51 6.43
N ARG A 4 -17.83 2.58 7.67
CA ARG A 4 -17.48 1.63 8.73
C ARG A 4 -17.80 0.19 8.35
N ASP A 5 -19.00 -0.07 7.81
CA ASP A 5 -19.43 -1.42 7.42
C ASP A 5 -18.55 -1.96 6.29
N PHE A 6 -18.19 -1.11 5.32
CA PHE A 6 -17.29 -1.47 4.24
C PHE A 6 -15.90 -1.86 4.77
N ALA A 7 -15.33 -1.05 5.66
CA ALA A 7 -14.04 -1.34 6.29
C ALA A 7 -14.09 -2.62 7.13
N GLN A 8 -15.13 -2.81 7.94
CA GLN A 8 -15.31 -4.02 8.73
C GLN A 8 -15.44 -5.27 7.88
N ARG A 9 -16.16 -5.21 6.75
CA ARG A 9 -16.24 -6.32 5.79
C ARG A 9 -14.85 -6.71 5.28
N ILE A 10 -14.03 -5.72 4.91
CA ILE A 10 -12.64 -5.96 4.47
C ILE A 10 -11.82 -6.63 5.58
N LEU A 11 -11.99 -6.21 6.83
CA LEU A 11 -11.19 -6.73 7.95
C LEU A 11 -11.67 -8.09 8.47
N GLN A 12 -12.96 -8.39 8.39
CA GLN A 12 -13.58 -9.51 9.09
C GLN A 12 -13.99 -10.67 8.17
N SER A 13 -14.12 -10.43 6.87
CA SER A 13 -14.40 -11.52 5.93
C SER A 13 -13.18 -12.43 5.77
N ASP A 14 -13.39 -13.74 5.80
CA ASP A 14 -12.39 -14.75 5.41
C ASP A 14 -12.46 -15.10 3.92
N SER A 15 -13.34 -14.44 3.16
CA SER A 15 -13.47 -14.56 1.71
C SER A 15 -12.70 -13.46 1.01
N LEU A 16 -11.69 -13.85 0.20
CA LEU A 16 -10.95 -12.90 -0.62
C LEU A 16 -11.88 -12.16 -1.60
N ALA A 17 -12.89 -12.85 -2.16
CA ALA A 17 -13.84 -12.24 -3.07
C ALA A 17 -14.67 -11.13 -2.41
N GLU A 18 -15.10 -11.33 -1.16
CA GLU A 18 -15.86 -10.31 -0.42
C GLU A 18 -14.98 -9.10 -0.05
N LYS A 19 -13.73 -9.33 0.34
CA LYS A 19 -12.76 -8.26 0.59
C LYS A 19 -12.51 -7.41 -0.66
N LEU A 20 -12.44 -8.06 -1.81
CA LEU A 20 -12.13 -7.40 -3.08
C LEU A 20 -13.35 -6.86 -3.80
N GLN A 21 -14.57 -7.10 -3.33
CA GLN A 21 -15.75 -6.51 -3.94
C GLN A 21 -15.72 -4.98 -3.73
N PRO A 22 -15.79 -4.16 -4.80
CA PRO A 22 -15.85 -2.71 -4.67
C PRO A 22 -17.04 -2.25 -3.85
N LEU A 23 -16.96 -1.06 -3.28
CA LEU A 23 -18.11 -0.41 -2.68
C LEU A 23 -19.15 -0.12 -3.77
N GLU A 24 -20.38 -0.58 -3.57
CA GLU A 24 -21.48 -0.33 -4.50
C GLU A 24 -22.26 0.93 -4.12
N GLY A 25 -22.39 1.86 -5.08
CA GLY A 25 -23.13 3.10 -4.91
C GLY A 25 -22.47 4.10 -3.95
N PRO A 26 -23.20 5.15 -3.55
CA PRO A 26 -22.65 6.17 -2.66
C PRO A 26 -22.40 5.63 -1.25
N ALA A 27 -21.26 5.99 -0.69
CA ALA A 27 -20.93 5.76 0.71
C ALA A 27 -21.65 6.78 1.61
N THR A 28 -21.98 6.37 2.83
CA THR A 28 -22.41 7.25 3.91
C THR A 28 -21.41 7.17 5.06
N ASP A 29 -21.29 8.24 5.84
CA ASP A 29 -20.39 8.32 6.99
C ASP A 29 -21.09 8.96 8.19
N ARG A 30 -22.34 8.54 8.42
CA ARG A 30 -23.22 9.13 9.44
C ARG A 30 -22.96 8.53 10.82
N ILE A 31 -22.45 7.30 10.85
CA ILE A 31 -22.20 6.56 12.08
C ILE A 31 -20.76 5.98 12.04
N PRO A 32 -19.72 6.82 12.21
CA PRO A 32 -18.34 6.33 12.24
C PRO A 32 -18.06 5.38 13.40
N GLY A 33 -18.87 5.42 14.48
CA GLY A 33 -18.82 4.55 15.65
C GLY A 33 -17.60 4.78 16.56
N PRO A 34 -17.45 4.00 17.66
CA PRO A 34 -16.31 4.14 18.56
C PRO A 34 -15.01 3.59 17.92
N PRO A 35 -13.83 4.08 18.33
CA PRO A 35 -12.55 3.54 17.88
C PRO A 35 -12.49 2.02 18.09
N GLN A 36 -12.12 1.29 17.03
CA GLN A 36 -12.02 -0.16 17.04
C GLN A 36 -10.72 -0.60 16.36
N ARG A 37 -9.88 -1.29 17.13
CA ARG A 37 -8.64 -1.90 16.63
C ARG A 37 -8.85 -3.39 16.39
N PHE A 38 -8.22 -3.91 15.35
CA PHE A 38 -8.25 -5.31 14.98
C PHE A 38 -6.83 -5.88 15.15
N PRO A 39 -6.65 -6.99 15.89
CA PRO A 39 -5.31 -7.57 16.05
C PRO A 39 -4.78 -8.15 14.74
N LEU A 40 -5.65 -8.76 13.94
CA LEU A 40 -5.37 -9.34 12.63
C LEU A 40 -6.59 -9.17 11.72
N PRO A 41 -6.39 -9.05 10.38
CA PRO A 41 -7.48 -9.19 9.45
C PRO A 41 -7.81 -10.67 9.29
N ALA A 42 -9.10 -11.00 9.20
CA ALA A 42 -9.53 -12.33 8.75
C ALA A 42 -9.02 -12.57 7.33
N ARG A 43 -8.59 -13.79 7.01
CA ARG A 43 -8.16 -14.19 5.67
C ARG A 43 -8.50 -15.68 5.45
N PRO A 44 -8.64 -16.13 4.20
CA PRO A 44 -8.82 -17.55 3.90
C PRO A 44 -7.74 -18.42 4.54
N ALA A 45 -8.06 -19.69 4.83
CA ALA A 45 -7.15 -20.58 5.55
C ALA A 45 -5.75 -20.74 4.90
N HIS A 46 -5.68 -20.63 3.57
CA HIS A 46 -4.46 -20.74 2.77
C HIS A 46 -3.67 -19.42 2.67
N LEU A 47 -4.29 -18.26 2.98
CA LEU A 47 -3.68 -16.94 2.81
C LEU A 47 -3.35 -16.29 4.17
N LYS A 48 -2.68 -17.03 5.05
CA LYS A 48 -2.31 -16.53 6.39
C LYS A 48 -0.92 -15.93 6.43
N PHE A 49 -0.73 -14.95 7.31
CA PHE A 49 0.60 -14.43 7.61
C PHE A 49 1.49 -15.54 8.17
N ALA A 50 2.64 -15.69 7.55
CA ALA A 50 3.69 -16.60 7.95
C ALA A 50 4.89 -15.82 8.50
N GLY A 51 5.79 -16.52 9.18
CA GLY A 51 7.04 -15.90 9.64
C GLY A 51 7.86 -15.36 8.47
N ARG A 52 8.68 -14.32 8.70
CA ARG A 52 9.52 -13.71 7.65
C ARG A 52 10.41 -14.71 6.90
N LYS A 53 10.81 -15.82 7.54
CA LYS A 53 11.64 -16.87 6.93
C LYS A 53 10.84 -17.88 6.09
N GLU A 54 9.52 -17.88 6.22
CA GLU A 54 8.61 -18.82 5.55
C GLU A 54 8.04 -18.20 4.27
N ALA A 55 7.71 -16.90 4.29
CA ALA A 55 7.27 -16.18 3.11
C ALA A 55 8.40 -16.03 2.07
N PRO A 56 8.12 -16.17 0.76
CA PRO A 56 9.13 -16.03 -0.28
C PRO A 56 9.67 -14.59 -0.35
N ALA A 57 10.95 -14.46 -0.69
CA ALA A 57 11.54 -13.17 -1.00
C ALA A 57 11.21 -12.77 -2.45
N MET A 58 11.14 -11.45 -2.68
CA MET A 58 10.97 -10.91 -4.02
C MET A 58 12.08 -11.39 -4.96
N PRO A 59 11.77 -12.03 -6.10
CA PRO A 59 12.79 -12.50 -7.03
C PRO A 59 13.58 -11.34 -7.63
N ALA A 60 14.88 -11.55 -7.85
CA ALA A 60 15.71 -10.57 -8.54
C ALA A 60 15.25 -10.37 -9.99
N PRO A 61 15.41 -9.17 -10.59
CA PRO A 61 14.98 -8.89 -11.97
C PRO A 61 15.47 -9.92 -13.01
N ALA A 62 16.73 -10.36 -12.91
CA ALA A 62 17.29 -11.36 -13.83
C ALA A 62 16.56 -12.72 -13.81
N ALA A 63 15.89 -13.04 -12.70
CA ALA A 63 15.15 -14.29 -12.53
C ALA A 63 13.80 -14.28 -13.27
N PHE A 64 13.31 -13.12 -13.74
CA PHE A 64 11.99 -13.01 -14.39
C PHE A 64 11.92 -13.73 -15.74
N ARG A 65 13.07 -14.13 -16.31
CA ARG A 65 13.12 -15.04 -17.47
C ARG A 65 12.41 -16.36 -17.19
N ASP A 66 12.40 -16.81 -15.94
CA ASP A 66 11.62 -17.95 -15.48
C ASP A 66 10.17 -17.52 -15.18
N PRO A 67 9.15 -18.06 -15.89
CA PRO A 67 7.73 -17.80 -15.60
C PRO A 67 7.34 -18.07 -14.15
N ALA A 68 7.93 -19.08 -13.50
CA ALA A 68 7.62 -19.41 -12.10
C ALA A 68 8.06 -18.28 -11.15
N LYS A 69 9.15 -17.57 -11.47
CA LYS A 69 9.60 -16.42 -10.67
C LYS A 69 8.70 -15.21 -10.86
N ARG A 70 8.14 -15.02 -12.05
CA ARG A 70 7.11 -13.98 -12.28
C ARG A 70 5.83 -14.27 -11.51
N ALA A 71 5.42 -15.54 -11.42
CA ALA A 71 4.29 -15.95 -10.59
C ALA A 71 4.52 -15.60 -9.11
N VAL A 72 5.70 -15.91 -8.57
CA VAL A 72 6.08 -15.55 -7.19
C VAL A 72 6.07 -14.04 -6.99
N ALA A 73 6.58 -13.25 -7.93
CA ALA A 73 6.57 -11.79 -7.84
C ALA A 73 5.14 -11.24 -7.77
N HIS A 74 4.25 -11.68 -8.66
CA HIS A 74 2.83 -11.29 -8.62
C HIS A 74 2.11 -11.75 -7.35
N HIS A 75 2.43 -12.94 -6.83
CA HIS A 75 1.91 -13.40 -5.54
C HIS A 75 2.31 -12.48 -4.38
N ILE A 76 3.57 -12.05 -4.34
CA ILE A 76 4.06 -11.13 -3.30
C ILE A 76 3.37 -9.76 -3.45
N MET A 77 3.28 -9.22 -4.67
CA MET A 77 2.64 -7.93 -4.91
C MET A 77 1.14 -7.95 -4.60
N ALA A 78 0.40 -9.00 -5.00
CA ALA A 78 -1.00 -9.16 -4.61
C ALA A 78 -1.21 -9.09 -3.08
N ASN A 79 -0.25 -9.58 -2.29
CA ASN A 79 -0.29 -9.47 -0.84
C ASN A 79 0.11 -8.09 -0.31
N HIS A 80 0.90 -7.31 -1.05
CA HIS A 80 1.16 -5.91 -0.70
C HIS A 80 -0.10 -5.09 -0.88
N GLU A 81 -0.78 -5.19 -2.03
CA GLU A 81 -2.01 -4.42 -2.31
C GLU A 81 -3.13 -4.81 -1.35
N LEU A 82 -3.29 -6.10 -1.07
CA LEU A 82 -4.29 -6.56 -0.09
C LEU A 82 -3.97 -6.03 1.32
N GLN A 83 -2.70 -5.93 1.70
CA GLN A 83 -2.33 -5.34 2.99
C GLN A 83 -2.56 -3.83 3.01
N ALA A 84 -2.28 -3.09 1.93
CA ALA A 84 -2.58 -1.66 1.85
C ALA A 84 -4.08 -1.41 2.05
N LEU A 85 -4.93 -2.18 1.36
CA LEU A 85 -6.38 -2.19 1.55
C LEU A 85 -6.80 -2.47 2.99
N GLU A 86 -6.24 -3.51 3.61
CA GLU A 86 -6.54 -3.89 4.99
C GLU A 86 -6.07 -2.82 5.99
N VAL A 87 -4.91 -2.22 5.78
CA VAL A 87 -4.39 -1.11 6.62
C VAL A 87 -5.29 0.11 6.49
N MET A 88 -5.76 0.45 5.29
CA MET A 88 -6.73 1.52 5.10
C MET A 88 -8.05 1.26 5.83
N ALA A 89 -8.60 0.04 5.71
CA ALA A 89 -9.78 -0.36 6.45
C ALA A 89 -9.56 -0.29 7.97
N PHE A 90 -8.39 -0.71 8.45
CA PHE A 90 -8.00 -0.58 9.85
C PHE A 90 -7.98 0.88 10.29
N THR A 91 -7.35 1.78 9.53
CA THR A 91 -7.29 3.22 9.82
C THR A 91 -8.68 3.83 9.95
N LEU A 92 -9.61 3.48 9.06
CA LEU A 92 -11.01 3.95 9.11
C LEU A 92 -11.73 3.51 10.40
N CYS A 93 -11.48 2.30 10.88
CA CYS A 93 -12.07 1.81 12.14
C CYS A 93 -11.34 2.30 13.39
N ALA A 94 -10.03 2.45 13.33
CA ALA A 94 -9.19 2.84 14.47
C ALA A 94 -9.30 4.33 14.79
N PHE A 95 -9.51 5.18 13.77
CA PHE A 95 -9.58 6.64 13.90
C PHE A 95 -10.89 7.21 13.36
N PRO A 96 -12.05 6.85 13.95
CA PRO A 96 -13.36 7.32 13.49
C PRO A 96 -13.57 8.83 13.73
N ASP A 97 -12.70 9.48 14.51
CA ASP A 97 -12.73 10.93 14.75
C ASP A 97 -11.92 11.74 13.73
N ALA A 98 -11.27 11.08 12.75
CA ALA A 98 -10.63 11.78 11.64
C ALA A 98 -11.63 12.69 10.88
N PRO A 99 -11.18 13.60 10.01
CA PRO A 99 -12.12 14.37 9.20
C PRO A 99 -12.98 13.47 8.29
N THR A 100 -14.24 13.80 8.10
CA THR A 100 -15.17 13.05 7.23
C THR A 100 -14.64 12.99 5.80
N GLU A 101 -14.07 14.09 5.32
CA GLU A 101 -13.46 14.21 4.00
C GLU A 101 -12.24 13.30 3.87
N PHE A 102 -11.49 13.06 4.95
CA PHE A 102 -10.37 12.11 4.97
C PHE A 102 -10.88 10.70 4.77
N ARG A 103 -11.89 10.29 5.57
CA ARG A 103 -12.48 8.94 5.46
C ARG A 103 -13.10 8.70 4.09
N HIS A 104 -13.82 9.67 3.53
CA HIS A 104 -14.36 9.59 2.17
C HIS A 104 -13.27 9.54 1.11
N GLY A 105 -12.20 10.34 1.27
CA GLY A 105 -11.09 10.40 0.33
C GLY A 105 -10.27 9.10 0.24
N MET A 106 -10.35 8.23 1.24
CA MET A 106 -9.72 6.90 1.19
C MET A 106 -10.45 5.93 0.26
N LEU A 107 -11.75 6.10 0.00
CA LEU A 107 -12.56 5.11 -0.72
C LEU A 107 -12.09 4.86 -2.17
N PRO A 108 -11.72 5.88 -2.97
CA PRO A 108 -11.16 5.66 -4.30
C PRO A 108 -9.84 4.89 -4.26
N ILE A 109 -8.95 5.22 -3.31
CA ILE A 109 -7.65 4.57 -3.12
C ILE A 109 -7.87 3.09 -2.75
N MET A 110 -8.80 2.80 -1.83
CA MET A 110 -9.18 1.44 -1.49
C MET A 110 -9.73 0.66 -2.70
N ALA A 111 -10.46 1.33 -3.61
CA ALA A 111 -10.94 0.69 -4.84
C ALA A 111 -9.80 0.38 -5.82
N ASP A 112 -8.76 1.22 -5.86
CA ASP A 112 -7.52 0.95 -6.60
C ASP A 112 -6.81 -0.27 -6.03
N GLU A 113 -6.59 -0.36 -4.71
CA GLU A 113 -5.94 -1.52 -4.10
C GLU A 113 -6.69 -2.83 -4.34
N GLN A 114 -8.02 -2.78 -4.28
CA GLN A 114 -8.85 -3.93 -4.65
C GLN A 114 -8.62 -4.36 -6.10
N ARG A 115 -8.49 -3.38 -7.02
CA ARG A 115 -8.20 -3.65 -8.43
C ARG A 115 -6.77 -4.15 -8.64
N HIS A 116 -5.77 -3.55 -8.02
CA HIS A 116 -4.38 -3.95 -8.12
C HIS A 116 -4.18 -5.38 -7.58
N THR A 117 -4.79 -5.70 -6.44
CA THR A 117 -4.83 -7.07 -5.90
C THR A 117 -5.38 -8.05 -6.94
N ARG A 118 -6.52 -7.73 -7.57
CA ARG A 118 -7.11 -8.58 -8.62
C ARG A 118 -6.21 -8.71 -9.85
N MET A 119 -5.61 -7.62 -10.31
CA MET A 119 -4.70 -7.63 -11.47
C MET A 119 -3.53 -8.58 -11.25
N HIS A 120 -2.90 -8.51 -10.07
CA HIS A 120 -1.82 -9.43 -9.71
C HIS A 120 -2.30 -10.86 -9.53
N ALA A 121 -3.41 -11.08 -8.80
CA ALA A 121 -4.03 -12.40 -8.60
C ALA A 121 -4.31 -13.10 -9.94
N GLN A 122 -4.99 -12.42 -10.86
CA GLN A 122 -5.28 -12.96 -12.20
C GLN A 122 -4.01 -13.20 -13.01
N ARG A 123 -3.01 -12.33 -12.88
CA ARG A 123 -1.76 -12.48 -13.63
C ARG A 123 -0.97 -13.70 -13.16
N LEU A 124 -0.99 -14.03 -11.87
CA LEU A 124 -0.28 -15.20 -11.35
C LEU A 124 -1.00 -16.52 -11.69
N GLU A 125 -2.32 -16.51 -11.84
CA GLU A 125 -3.10 -17.65 -12.36
C GLU A 125 -2.71 -18.03 -13.79
N GLU A 126 -2.38 -17.05 -14.65
CA GLU A 126 -1.85 -17.32 -16.00
C GLU A 126 -0.51 -18.09 -15.98
N PHE A 127 0.20 -18.11 -14.85
CA PHE A 127 1.41 -18.89 -14.64
C PHE A 127 1.18 -20.22 -13.88
N GLY A 128 -0.07 -20.58 -13.61
CA GLY A 128 -0.43 -21.83 -12.94
C GLY A 128 -0.26 -21.81 -11.42
N MET A 129 -0.27 -20.62 -10.80
CA MET A 129 -0.25 -20.45 -9.35
C MET A 129 -1.52 -19.71 -8.91
N THR A 130 -2.03 -20.02 -7.72
CA THR A 130 -3.18 -19.35 -7.10
C THR A 130 -2.72 -18.45 -5.96
N PHE A 131 -3.40 -17.33 -5.74
CA PHE A 131 -3.03 -16.43 -4.65
C PHE A 131 -3.28 -17.10 -3.29
N GLY A 132 -2.22 -17.26 -2.50
CA GLY A 132 -2.21 -18.02 -1.25
C GLY A 132 -1.72 -19.46 -1.40
N ASP A 133 -1.22 -19.88 -2.57
CA ASP A 133 -0.43 -21.11 -2.71
C ASP A 133 0.91 -21.01 -1.96
N LEU A 134 1.41 -19.78 -1.74
CA LEU A 134 2.61 -19.52 -0.97
C LEU A 134 2.26 -18.78 0.32
N PRO A 135 3.01 -19.00 1.42
CA PRO A 135 2.89 -18.19 2.62
C PRO A 135 3.12 -16.71 2.31
N VAL A 136 2.41 -15.83 3.02
CA VAL A 136 2.51 -14.38 2.86
C VAL A 136 3.12 -13.70 4.08
N ASN A 137 3.82 -12.59 3.88
CA ASN A 137 4.27 -11.76 5.00
C ASN A 137 3.16 -10.80 5.44
N GLY A 138 3.19 -10.35 6.71
CA GLY A 138 2.26 -9.35 7.25
C GLY A 138 2.94 -8.02 7.60
N TYR A 139 3.98 -7.62 6.85
CA TYR A 139 4.86 -6.52 7.26
C TYR A 139 4.12 -5.18 7.42
N PHE A 140 3.27 -4.80 6.48
CA PHE A 140 2.54 -3.52 6.54
C PHE A 140 1.52 -3.55 7.68
N TRP A 141 0.78 -4.67 7.81
CA TRP A 141 -0.19 -4.85 8.89
C TRP A 141 0.45 -4.71 10.27
N LEU A 142 1.59 -5.37 10.49
CA LEU A 142 2.32 -5.30 11.75
C LEU A 142 2.80 -3.89 12.09
N LYS A 143 3.05 -3.03 11.09
CA LYS A 143 3.39 -1.62 11.31
C LYS A 143 2.16 -0.79 11.66
N ALA A 144 1.04 -1.06 11.01
CA ALA A 144 -0.22 -0.36 11.30
C ALA A 144 -0.72 -0.58 12.73
N GLN A 145 -0.35 -1.70 13.37
CA GLN A 145 -0.66 -1.94 14.77
C GLN A 145 -0.06 -0.89 15.72
N ASP A 146 1.03 -0.22 15.32
CA ASP A 146 1.69 0.81 16.13
C ASP A 146 1.07 2.21 15.93
N PHE A 147 0.21 2.41 14.92
CA PHE A 147 -0.40 3.71 14.63
C PHE A 147 -1.24 4.21 15.81
N GLN A 148 -0.99 5.43 16.27
CA GLN A 148 -1.75 6.11 17.32
C GLN A 148 -2.61 7.25 16.77
N SER A 149 -2.38 7.65 15.51
CA SER A 149 -3.09 8.73 14.85
C SER A 149 -3.17 8.53 13.33
N PRO A 150 -4.04 9.27 12.62
CA PRO A 150 -4.02 9.32 11.16
C PRO A 150 -2.68 9.80 10.58
N LEU A 151 -1.91 10.63 11.30
CA LEU A 151 -0.58 11.08 10.87
C LEU A 151 0.41 9.90 10.77
N ASP A 152 0.33 8.92 11.68
CA ASP A 152 1.17 7.71 11.60
C ASP A 152 0.83 6.86 10.37
N TYR A 153 -0.47 6.77 10.03
CA TYR A 153 -0.91 6.13 8.80
C TYR A 153 -0.37 6.85 7.56
N LEU A 154 -0.50 8.19 7.52
CA LEU A 154 -0.05 9.02 6.40
C LEU A 154 1.46 8.90 6.18
N ALA A 155 2.25 8.96 7.26
CA ALA A 155 3.69 8.77 7.20
C ALA A 155 4.05 7.32 6.81
N GLY A 156 3.39 6.34 7.42
CA GLY A 156 3.75 4.93 7.28
C GLY A 156 3.38 4.30 5.95
N LEU A 157 2.21 4.61 5.37
CA LEU A 157 1.72 3.98 4.14
C LEU A 157 1.85 4.91 2.93
N PRO A 158 1.04 5.97 2.73
CA PRO A 158 1.16 6.85 1.56
C PRO A 158 2.55 7.47 1.35
N LEU A 159 3.17 8.01 2.40
CA LEU A 159 4.43 8.75 2.26
C LEU A 159 5.69 7.88 2.37
N THR A 160 5.55 6.61 2.75
CA THR A 160 6.65 5.66 2.78
C THR A 160 6.47 4.54 1.76
N PHE A 161 5.46 3.68 1.91
CA PHE A 161 5.32 2.52 1.04
C PHE A 161 4.88 2.91 -0.38
N GLU A 162 3.84 3.74 -0.51
CA GLU A 162 3.35 4.18 -1.83
C GLU A 162 4.34 5.14 -2.51
N ALA A 163 4.98 6.02 -1.73
CA ALA A 163 6.08 6.83 -2.23
C ALA A 163 7.26 5.99 -2.75
N GLY A 164 7.55 4.84 -2.12
CA GLY A 164 8.52 3.87 -2.62
C GLY A 164 8.04 3.16 -3.89
N ASN A 165 6.74 2.89 -4.02
CA ASN A 165 6.13 2.29 -5.20
C ASN A 165 6.26 3.17 -6.46
N LEU A 166 6.39 4.49 -6.32
CA LEU A 166 6.73 5.38 -7.47
C LEU A 166 8.03 4.97 -8.18
N ASP A 167 8.98 4.34 -7.47
CA ASP A 167 10.21 3.83 -8.06
C ASP A 167 10.10 2.34 -8.41
N HIS A 168 9.57 1.54 -7.48
CA HIS A 168 9.50 0.09 -7.66
C HIS A 168 8.63 -0.33 -8.84
N THR A 169 7.54 0.40 -9.12
CA THR A 169 6.70 0.16 -10.29
C THR A 169 7.51 0.25 -11.60
N ILE A 170 8.39 1.24 -11.74
CA ILE A 170 9.29 1.39 -12.89
C ILE A 170 10.34 0.27 -12.94
N GLU A 171 10.91 -0.10 -11.78
CA GLU A 171 11.89 -1.19 -11.70
C GLU A 171 11.29 -2.54 -12.14
N PHE A 172 10.08 -2.85 -11.68
CA PHE A 172 9.37 -4.06 -12.05
C PHE A 172 8.89 -4.02 -13.49
N GLU A 173 8.40 -2.88 -13.98
CA GLU A 173 8.04 -2.69 -15.38
C GLU A 173 9.22 -3.09 -16.28
N GLN A 174 10.40 -2.51 -16.04
CA GLN A 174 11.62 -2.82 -16.80
C GLN A 174 12.01 -4.30 -16.69
N ALA A 175 11.90 -4.90 -15.51
CA ALA A 175 12.19 -6.32 -15.30
C ALA A 175 11.23 -7.23 -16.11
N TYR A 176 9.93 -6.90 -16.14
CA TYR A 176 8.95 -7.62 -16.93
C TYR A 176 9.18 -7.43 -18.44
N GLU A 177 9.47 -6.21 -18.90
CA GLU A 177 9.78 -5.96 -20.31
C GLU A 177 11.02 -6.72 -20.79
N ALA A 178 12.09 -6.72 -19.99
CA ALA A 178 13.30 -7.47 -20.28
C ALA A 178 13.08 -8.99 -20.33
N ALA A 179 12.06 -9.50 -19.63
CA ALA A 179 11.62 -10.89 -19.68
C ALA A 179 10.61 -11.19 -20.81
N GLY A 180 10.26 -10.20 -21.64
CA GLY A 180 9.25 -10.32 -22.70
C GLY A 180 7.80 -10.33 -22.20
N ASP A 181 7.57 -9.95 -20.94
CA ASP A 181 6.26 -9.97 -20.30
C ASP A 181 5.54 -8.62 -20.41
N LYS A 182 4.93 -8.37 -21.57
CA LYS A 182 4.20 -7.13 -21.83
C LYS A 182 2.99 -6.92 -20.91
N LYS A 183 2.34 -8.00 -20.45
CA LYS A 183 1.18 -7.92 -19.56
C LYS A 183 1.60 -7.51 -18.15
N GLY A 184 2.66 -8.13 -17.61
CA GLY A 184 3.23 -7.77 -16.32
C GLY A 184 3.69 -6.31 -16.28
N ALA A 185 4.40 -5.87 -17.31
CA ALA A 185 4.80 -4.46 -17.46
C ALA A 185 3.59 -3.51 -17.54
N GLY A 186 2.54 -3.89 -18.27
CA GLY A 186 1.30 -3.12 -18.36
C GLY A 186 0.59 -2.95 -17.01
N ILE A 187 0.60 -3.97 -16.15
CA ILE A 187 0.06 -3.88 -14.79
C ILE A 187 0.85 -2.84 -13.97
N MET A 188 2.18 -2.90 -14.01
CA MET A 188 3.02 -1.96 -13.26
C MET A 188 2.80 -0.51 -13.71
N ARG A 189 2.63 -0.26 -15.02
CA ARG A 189 2.29 1.08 -15.54
C ARG A 189 0.95 1.59 -15.04
N ALA A 190 -0.06 0.72 -14.97
CA ALA A 190 -1.36 1.11 -14.46
C ALA A 190 -1.26 1.48 -12.98
N ILE A 191 -0.60 0.64 -12.17
CA ILE A 191 -0.38 0.89 -10.74
C ILE A 191 0.40 2.21 -10.56
N HIS A 192 1.51 2.41 -11.27
CA HIS A 192 2.32 3.64 -11.18
C HIS A 192 1.49 4.93 -11.31
N GLN A 193 0.51 4.94 -12.22
CA GLN A 193 -0.33 6.11 -12.43
C GLN A 193 -1.25 6.39 -11.25
N ASP A 194 -1.69 5.35 -10.55
CA ASP A 194 -2.56 5.45 -9.37
C ASP A 194 -1.76 5.87 -8.14
N GLU A 195 -0.53 5.36 -7.97
CA GLU A 195 0.38 5.67 -6.85
C GLU A 195 0.62 7.18 -6.68
N ILE A 196 0.70 7.93 -7.78
CA ILE A 196 0.85 9.39 -7.74
C ILE A 196 -0.31 10.03 -6.97
N GLY A 197 -1.54 9.55 -7.20
CA GLY A 197 -2.73 10.00 -6.49
C GLY A 197 -2.75 9.58 -5.03
N HIS A 198 -2.21 8.41 -4.71
CA HIS A 198 -2.12 7.91 -3.33
C HIS A 198 -1.15 8.73 -2.49
N VAL A 199 0.03 9.04 -3.06
CA VAL A 199 1.02 9.91 -2.43
C VAL A 199 0.48 11.35 -2.32
N ALA A 200 -0.25 11.82 -3.32
CA ALA A 200 -0.90 13.15 -3.28
C ALA A 200 -1.92 13.25 -2.15
N PHE A 201 -2.73 12.20 -1.95
CA PHE A 201 -3.63 12.10 -0.80
C PHE A 201 -2.84 12.14 0.52
N GLY A 202 -1.73 11.40 0.58
CA GLY A 202 -0.81 11.37 1.72
C GLY A 202 -0.33 12.76 2.14
N ILE A 203 0.28 13.51 1.20
CA ILE A 203 0.86 14.81 1.52
C ILE A 203 -0.21 15.88 1.78
N HIS A 204 -1.35 15.81 1.10
CA HIS A 204 -2.48 16.70 1.34
C HIS A 204 -2.97 16.60 2.78
N TRP A 205 -3.23 15.37 3.24
CA TRP A 205 -3.76 15.15 4.58
C TRP A 205 -2.70 15.31 5.68
N LEU A 206 -1.43 15.02 5.41
CA LEU A 206 -0.35 15.35 6.33
C LEU A 206 -0.37 16.85 6.62
N ARG A 207 -0.41 17.69 5.59
CA ARG A 207 -0.47 19.16 5.72
C ARG A 207 -1.73 19.65 6.44
N ALA A 208 -2.86 18.97 6.24
CA ALA A 208 -4.13 19.33 6.89
C ALA A 208 -4.17 18.98 8.38
N LEU A 209 -3.41 17.97 8.82
CA LEU A 209 -3.47 17.43 10.19
C LEU A 209 -2.25 17.77 11.05
N LYS A 210 -1.10 18.07 10.45
CA LYS A 210 0.12 18.41 11.19
C LYS A 210 -0.01 19.76 11.93
N PRO A 211 0.80 20.01 12.97
CA PRO A 211 0.95 21.34 13.56
C PRO A 211 1.38 22.39 12.52
N THR A 212 0.83 23.60 12.61
CA THR A 212 1.04 24.67 11.62
C THR A 212 2.48 25.19 11.55
N ASP A 213 3.26 25.00 12.61
CA ASP A 213 4.66 25.43 12.74
C ASP A 213 5.67 24.37 12.30
N GLN A 214 5.24 23.14 12.02
CA GLN A 214 6.11 22.08 11.52
C GLN A 214 6.25 22.11 10.00
N THR A 215 7.44 21.75 9.50
CA THR A 215 7.63 21.47 8.06
C THR A 215 6.93 20.16 7.68
N ASP A 216 6.79 19.89 6.38
CA ASP A 216 6.24 18.60 5.92
C ASP A 216 7.17 17.44 6.31
N TRP A 217 8.48 17.65 6.21
CA TRP A 217 9.48 16.65 6.54
C TRP A 217 9.50 16.32 8.04
N ASP A 218 9.46 17.33 8.91
CA ASP A 218 9.46 17.12 10.36
C ASP A 218 8.22 16.33 10.79
N ALA A 219 7.04 16.72 10.29
CA ALA A 219 5.80 15.99 10.56
C ALA A 219 5.84 14.54 10.05
N TYR A 220 6.45 14.29 8.88
CA TYR A 220 6.64 12.94 8.38
C TYR A 220 7.57 12.11 9.29
N ILE A 221 8.70 12.67 9.72
CA ILE A 221 9.68 11.98 10.57
C ILE A 221 9.13 11.72 11.98
N ASP A 222 8.46 12.68 12.59
CA ASP A 222 7.87 12.55 13.93
C ASP A 222 6.85 11.41 14.01
N HIS A 223 6.22 11.08 12.88
CA HIS A 223 5.20 10.04 12.75
C HIS A 223 5.71 8.76 12.07
N LEU A 224 6.99 8.69 11.70
CA LEU A 224 7.61 7.50 11.10
C LEU A 224 8.25 6.62 12.16
N HIS A 225 7.48 5.66 12.69
CA HIS A 225 7.92 4.81 13.79
C HIS A 225 8.95 3.75 13.36
N TRP A 226 10.00 3.60 14.18
CA TRP A 226 11.00 2.54 14.04
C TRP A 226 10.32 1.15 13.95
N PRO A 227 10.73 0.24 13.04
CA PRO A 227 11.90 0.27 12.19
C PRO A 227 11.74 0.89 10.80
N LEU A 228 10.64 1.60 10.53
CA LEU A 228 10.54 2.37 9.30
C LEU A 228 11.51 3.55 9.35
N ARG A 229 12.08 3.84 8.18
CA ARG A 229 13.01 4.94 7.93
C ARG A 229 12.73 5.48 6.53
N PRO A 230 13.11 6.73 6.24
CA PRO A 230 12.84 7.34 4.94
C PRO A 230 13.48 6.61 3.76
N GLU A 231 14.51 5.78 3.98
CA GLU A 231 15.06 4.91 2.93
C GLU A 231 14.04 3.94 2.33
N LYS A 232 12.96 3.63 3.05
CA LYS A 232 11.86 2.79 2.55
C LYS A 232 10.94 3.51 1.59
N ALA A 233 11.03 4.84 1.51
CA ALA A 233 10.26 5.67 0.58
C ALA A 233 10.90 5.82 -0.81
N LYS A 234 11.93 5.01 -1.12
CA LYS A 234 12.57 4.98 -2.43
C LYS A 234 13.03 3.59 -2.87
N GLY A 235 13.04 3.41 -4.17
CA GLY A 235 13.75 2.35 -4.87
C GLY A 235 15.17 2.76 -5.23
N LYS A 236 15.81 1.92 -6.06
CA LYS A 236 17.11 2.19 -6.69
C LYS A 236 16.99 3.20 -7.83
N ALA A 237 15.92 3.11 -8.62
CA ALA A 237 15.66 4.01 -9.74
C ALA A 237 14.78 5.18 -9.30
N PHE A 238 15.34 6.11 -8.51
CA PHE A 238 14.60 7.21 -7.92
C PHE A 238 13.90 8.12 -8.96
N GLN A 239 12.58 8.27 -8.82
CA GLN A 239 11.72 9.05 -9.70
C GLN A 239 11.31 10.38 -9.06
N ARG A 240 11.99 11.47 -9.42
CA ARG A 240 11.66 12.81 -8.90
C ARG A 240 10.32 13.34 -9.40
N GLN A 241 10.03 13.19 -10.70
CA GLN A 241 8.87 13.84 -11.32
C GLN A 241 7.52 13.38 -10.74
N PRO A 242 7.24 12.07 -10.55
CA PRO A 242 5.98 11.62 -9.95
C PRO A 242 5.75 12.13 -8.52
N ARG A 243 6.83 12.37 -7.76
CA ARG A 243 6.75 12.97 -6.42
C ARG A 243 6.37 14.45 -6.47
N LEU A 244 6.90 15.20 -7.45
CA LEU A 244 6.47 16.57 -7.72
C LEU A 244 5.01 16.62 -8.18
N ASP A 245 4.61 15.69 -9.05
CA ASP A 245 3.23 15.58 -9.55
C ASP A 245 2.25 15.26 -8.41
N ALA A 246 2.69 14.50 -7.40
CA ALA A 246 1.95 14.26 -6.16
C ALA A 246 1.94 15.46 -5.20
N GLY A 247 2.72 16.52 -5.46
CA GLY A 247 2.72 17.75 -4.67
C GLY A 247 3.68 17.76 -3.46
N LEU A 248 4.66 16.86 -3.43
CA LEU A 248 5.79 16.96 -2.50
C LEU A 248 6.67 18.16 -2.85
N THR A 249 7.26 18.79 -1.83
CA THR A 249 8.22 19.89 -2.04
C THR A 249 9.58 19.37 -2.47
N ASP A 250 10.39 20.20 -3.13
CA ASP A 250 11.76 19.85 -3.49
C ASP A 250 12.57 19.40 -2.26
N ASP A 251 12.45 20.10 -1.13
CA ASP A 251 13.12 19.77 0.13
C ASP A 251 12.75 18.35 0.61
N PHE A 252 11.46 18.01 0.66
CA PHE A 252 11.02 16.67 1.08
C PHE A 252 11.60 15.59 0.15
N ILE A 253 11.55 15.84 -1.18
CA ILE A 253 12.06 14.89 -2.18
C ILE A 253 13.58 14.72 -2.04
N ASP A 254 14.32 15.80 -1.83
CA ASP A 254 15.77 15.77 -1.64
C ASP A 254 16.13 14.96 -0.39
N GLN A 255 15.38 15.13 0.70
CA GLN A 255 15.58 14.37 1.93
C GLN A 255 15.33 12.86 1.74
N ILE A 256 14.26 12.45 1.04
CA ILE A 256 14.06 11.03 0.67
C ILE A 256 15.24 10.53 -0.19
N GLN A 257 15.62 11.29 -1.21
CA GLN A 257 16.64 10.89 -2.17
C GLN A 257 17.98 10.60 -1.49
N HIS A 258 18.34 11.39 -0.46
CA HIS A 258 19.59 11.23 0.27
C HIS A 258 19.48 10.32 1.50
N ALA A 259 18.28 9.96 1.95
CA ALA A 259 18.08 9.06 3.09
C ALA A 259 18.92 7.78 2.97
N GLY A 260 19.59 7.39 4.06
CA GLY A 260 20.43 6.21 4.15
C GLY A 260 21.77 6.28 3.41
N SER A 261 22.13 7.44 2.85
CA SER A 261 23.46 7.66 2.23
C SER A 261 24.57 7.92 3.24
N ASP A 262 24.22 8.12 4.52
CA ASP A 262 25.16 8.38 5.62
C ASP A 262 25.65 7.10 6.33
N GLY A 263 25.84 6.00 5.58
CA GLY A 263 26.24 4.69 6.10
C GLY A 263 27.45 4.08 5.41
#